data_AF-A0A6P0I5U6-F1
#
_entry.id   AF-A0A6P0I5U6-F1
#
_cell.length_a   1.000
_cell.length_b   1.000
_cell.length_c   1.000
_cell.angle_alpha   90.00
_cell.angle_beta   90.00
_cell.angle_gamma   90.00
#
_symmetry.space_group_name_H-M   'P 1'
#
loop_
_entity.id
_entity.type
_entity.pdbx_description
1 polymer ?
#
loop_
_entity_poly.entity_id
_entity_poly.type
_entity_poly.pdbx_seq_one_letter_code
_entity_poly.pdbx_strand_id
1 'polypeptide(L)'
;INNVGKTALLEVIFLLKSLNAYEIPFQLNFDRGIFQQQTFEVEEVCEWLFYNKQVSKAIKIKIVDENDEESELILSLNKALSPRLFPLSPKPNSRKTIKDLKLEFKKTGQKLLEFTTFLTPEQEERMRIEIQQDKEQEAREIEVFPTSVFLRSRLRVSPTEDAEIFSQFEAINKQNEIIEILKIIEPRLKRLAVLVTGGIPMIHGDIGGDYLIPVSLMGEGMGRLLSIILSIMNAKEGTVLIDEIENGIHHSVMEKVWQSIAVATR
;
A
#
# COMPACT_ATOMS: atom_id res chain seq x y z
N ILE A 1 18.69 -17.17 9.99
CA ILE A 1 17.36 -16.60 10.30
C ILE A 1 16.71 -16.26 8.95
N ASN A 2 16.00 -17.22 8.35
CA ASN A 2 15.12 -16.90 7.22
C ASN A 2 13.83 -16.34 7.81
N ASN A 3 13.21 -15.38 7.11
CA ASN A 3 11.85 -14.89 7.42
C ASN A 3 11.69 -13.92 8.61
N VAL A 4 12.74 -13.21 9.02
CA VAL A 4 12.61 -12.10 10.00
C VAL A 4 13.06 -10.80 9.34
N GLY A 5 12.14 -9.83 9.26
CA GLY A 5 12.48 -8.45 8.94
C GLY A 5 12.46 -8.02 7.47
N LYS A 6 12.36 -8.93 6.48
CA LYS A 6 12.30 -8.55 5.05
C LYS A 6 11.08 -7.68 4.73
N THR A 7 9.89 -8.19 5.04
CA THR A 7 8.63 -7.44 4.90
C THR A 7 8.66 -6.18 5.76
N ALA A 8 9.20 -6.25 6.99
CA ALA A 8 9.29 -5.09 7.87
C ALA A 8 10.17 -3.98 7.28
N LEU A 9 11.26 -4.32 6.57
CA LEU A 9 12.08 -3.35 5.86
C LEU A 9 11.31 -2.66 4.74
N LEU A 10 10.54 -3.42 3.93
CA LEU A 10 9.68 -2.84 2.90
C LEU A 10 8.59 -1.95 3.51
N GLU A 11 7.95 -2.37 4.60
CA GLU A 11 6.96 -1.56 5.32
C GLU A 11 7.56 -0.26 5.87
N VAL A 12 8.80 -0.29 6.35
CA VAL A 12 9.52 0.92 6.81
C VAL A 12 9.76 1.90 5.65
N ILE A 13 10.16 1.40 4.48
CA ILE A 13 10.32 2.24 3.27
C ILE A 13 8.96 2.80 2.84
N PHE A 14 7.92 1.97 2.85
CA PHE A 14 6.55 2.35 2.49
C PHE A 14 6.03 3.47 3.39
N LEU A 15 6.17 3.34 4.71
CA LEU A 15 5.75 4.35 5.68
C LEU A 15 6.41 5.71 5.44
N LEU A 16 7.69 5.72 5.07
CA LEU A 16 8.42 6.96 4.82
C LEU A 16 8.11 7.58 3.46
N LYS A 17 7.85 6.77 2.43
CA LYS A 17 7.60 7.25 1.06
C LYS A 17 6.13 7.62 0.81
N SER A 18 5.21 7.14 1.64
CA SER A 18 3.75 7.30 1.45
C SER A 18 3.09 8.21 2.48
N LEU A 19 3.74 9.31 2.86
CA LEU A 19 3.23 10.19 3.92
C LEU A 19 1.97 10.98 3.55
N ASN A 20 1.59 10.96 2.27
CA ASN A 20 0.29 11.43 1.80
C ASN A 20 -0.88 10.52 2.21
N ALA A 21 -0.62 9.26 2.59
CA ALA A 21 -1.60 8.26 2.99
C ALA A 21 -1.44 7.91 4.48
N TYR A 22 -2.03 8.76 5.33
CA TYR A 22 -1.95 8.68 6.79
C TYR A 22 -2.63 7.42 7.37
N GLU A 23 -3.41 6.71 6.56
CA GLU A 23 -4.03 5.43 6.86
C GLU A 23 -3.05 4.25 6.89
N ILE A 24 -1.88 4.40 6.27
CA ILE A 24 -0.94 3.28 6.07
C ILE A 24 -0.55 2.57 7.37
N PRO A 25 -0.18 3.26 8.47
CA PRO A 25 0.15 2.59 9.72
C PRO A 25 -0.98 1.65 10.21
N PHE A 26 -2.23 2.03 10.02
CA PHE A 26 -3.40 1.22 10.35
C PHE A 26 -3.54 0.06 9.36
N GLN A 27 -3.44 0.34 8.06
CA GLN A 27 -3.58 -0.63 7.00
C GLN A 27 -2.54 -1.76 7.09
N LEU A 28 -1.29 -1.48 7.50
CA LEU A 28 -0.25 -2.49 7.68
C LEU A 28 -0.72 -3.66 8.56
N ASN A 29 -1.40 -3.40 9.67
CA ASN A 29 -1.85 -4.46 10.58
C ASN A 29 -3.18 -5.10 10.16
N PHE A 30 -4.05 -4.39 9.45
CA PHE A 30 -5.21 -4.99 8.79
C PHE A 30 -4.76 -5.98 7.72
N ASP A 31 -3.81 -5.60 6.87
CA ASP A 31 -3.26 -6.43 5.79
C ASP A 31 -2.54 -7.68 6.33
N ARG A 32 -1.96 -7.61 7.53
CA ARG A 32 -1.37 -8.76 8.22
C ARG A 32 -2.42 -9.75 8.73
N GLY A 33 -3.72 -9.41 8.68
CA GLY A 33 -4.82 -10.22 9.18
C GLY A 33 -4.90 -10.27 10.72
N ILE A 34 -4.23 -9.34 11.42
CA ILE A 34 -4.17 -9.32 12.88
C ILE A 34 -5.50 -8.82 13.49
N PHE A 35 -6.22 -7.96 12.77
CA PHE A 35 -7.47 -7.35 13.21
C PHE A 35 -8.62 -7.73 12.29
N GLN A 36 -9.67 -8.33 12.87
CA GLN A 36 -10.94 -8.63 12.20
C GLN A 36 -12.13 -7.90 12.84
N GLN A 37 -11.96 -7.38 14.06
CA GLN A 37 -12.99 -6.62 14.79
C GLN A 37 -12.67 -5.13 14.73
N GLN A 38 -13.72 -4.30 14.65
CA GLN A 38 -13.60 -2.86 14.71
C GLN A 38 -13.32 -2.44 16.16
N THR A 39 -12.05 -2.25 16.48
CA THR A 39 -11.64 -1.53 17.68
C THR A 39 -11.43 -0.07 17.34
N PHE A 40 -11.97 0.82 18.16
CA PHE A 40 -11.72 2.26 18.05
C PHE A 40 -10.42 2.67 18.77
N GLU A 41 -9.71 1.70 19.38
CA GLU A 41 -8.46 1.96 20.08
C GLU A 41 -7.27 1.91 19.11
N VAL A 42 -6.72 3.08 18.77
CA VAL A 42 -5.51 3.22 17.94
C VAL A 42 -4.34 2.40 18.49
N GLU A 43 -4.19 2.35 19.82
CA GLU A 43 -3.15 1.55 20.48
C GLU A 43 -3.30 0.06 20.17
N GLU A 44 -4.51 -0.49 20.24
CA GLU A 44 -4.74 -1.90 19.88
C GLU A 44 -4.38 -2.14 18.42
N VAL A 45 -4.77 -1.26 17.49
CA VAL A 45 -4.43 -1.42 16.07
C VAL A 45 -2.93 -1.29 15.80
N CYS A 46 -2.24 -0.37 16.47
CA CYS A 46 -0.86 0.01 16.14
C CYS A 46 0.21 -0.65 17.00
N GLU A 47 -0.12 -1.27 18.15
CA GLU A 47 0.89 -1.81 19.10
C GLU A 47 1.87 -2.80 18.45
N TRP A 48 1.44 -3.51 17.40
CA TRP A 48 2.26 -4.47 16.66
C TRP A 48 3.27 -3.83 15.69
N LEU A 49 3.20 -2.52 15.49
CA LEU A 49 4.27 -1.76 14.82
C LEU A 49 5.46 -1.55 15.77
N PHE A 50 5.21 -1.52 17.08
CA PHE A 50 6.22 -1.22 18.09
C PHE A 50 6.98 -2.49 18.48
N TYR A 51 8.30 -2.38 18.56
CA TYR A 51 9.16 -3.49 18.98
C TYR A 51 8.72 -4.02 20.36
N ASN A 52 8.42 -5.32 20.44
CA ASN A 52 7.87 -5.97 21.63
C ASN A 52 6.63 -5.26 22.23
N LYS A 53 5.81 -4.60 21.39
CA LYS A 53 4.66 -3.78 21.82
C LYS A 53 4.99 -2.67 22.82
N GLN A 54 6.24 -2.20 22.85
CA GLN A 54 6.65 -1.13 23.75
C GLN A 54 6.22 0.24 23.21
N VAL A 55 4.92 0.51 23.27
CA VAL A 55 4.28 1.75 22.78
C VAL A 55 4.73 3.04 23.48
N SER A 56 5.45 2.93 24.59
CA SER A 56 6.07 4.08 25.27
C SER A 56 7.34 4.59 24.57
N LYS A 57 7.89 3.82 23.63
CA LYS A 57 9.05 4.20 22.82
C LYS A 57 8.59 4.55 21.42
N ALA A 58 9.00 5.71 20.92
CA ALA A 58 8.74 6.07 19.54
C ALA A 58 9.53 5.16 18.57
N ILE A 59 8.94 4.89 17.40
CA ILE A 59 9.64 4.28 16.28
C ILE A 59 10.31 5.41 15.52
N LYS A 60 11.61 5.29 15.26
CA LYS A 60 12.38 6.26 14.48
C LYS A 60 12.93 5.58 13.24
N ILE A 61 12.54 6.09 12.07
CA ILE A 61 12.97 5.63 10.76
C ILE A 61 13.79 6.76 10.16
N LYS A 62 15.01 6.45 9.69
CA LYS A 62 15.89 7.40 9.02
C LYS A 62 16.41 6.77 7.74
N ILE A 63 16.31 7.51 6.64
CA ILE A 63 16.82 7.15 5.32
C ILE A 63 17.75 8.26 4.86
N VAL A 64 18.88 7.88 4.28
CA VAL A 64 19.79 8.77 3.57
C VAL A 64 19.83 8.29 2.13
N ASP A 65 19.58 9.18 1.17
CA ASP A 65 19.63 8.84 -0.24
C ASP A 65 21.04 9.01 -0.84
N GLU A 66 21.17 8.75 -2.14
CA GLU A 66 22.43 8.84 -2.87
C GLU A 66 23.00 10.26 -2.98
N ASN A 67 22.17 11.29 -2.72
CA ASN A 67 22.56 12.70 -2.72
C ASN A 67 22.88 13.20 -1.30
N ASP A 68 23.02 12.30 -0.33
CA ASP A 68 23.17 12.60 1.10
C ASP A 68 21.98 13.39 1.70
N GLU A 69 20.81 13.37 1.05
CA GLU A 69 19.59 13.94 1.65
C GLU A 69 19.04 13.00 2.71
N GLU A 70 18.74 13.55 3.89
CA GLU A 70 18.23 12.80 5.02
C GLU A 70 16.72 13.03 5.16
N SER A 71 16.00 11.92 5.30
CA SER A 71 14.58 11.88 5.67
C SER A 71 14.41 11.09 6.96
N GLU A 72 13.68 11.67 7.91
CA GLU A 72 13.40 11.08 9.21
C GLU A 72 11.89 11.07 9.45
N LEU A 73 11.37 9.90 9.85
CA LEU A 73 9.98 9.71 10.27
C LEU A 73 9.96 9.15 11.70
N ILE A 74 9.20 9.78 12.57
CA ILE A 74 8.97 9.35 13.95
C ILE A 74 7.49 9.02 14.13
N LEU A 75 7.20 7.83 14.67
CA LEU A 75 5.86 7.39 15.03
C LEU A 75 5.77 7.24 16.55
N SER A 76 4.79 7.86 17.18
CA SER A 76 4.55 7.72 18.63
C SER A 76 3.06 7.61 18.96
N LEU A 77 2.73 6.87 20.02
CA LEU A 77 1.37 6.81 20.55
C LEU A 77 1.25 7.74 21.75
N ASN A 78 0.56 8.87 21.54
CA ASN A 78 0.42 9.92 22.53
C ASN A 78 -0.98 9.90 23.13
N LYS A 79 -1.13 10.38 24.37
CA LYS A 79 -2.47 10.54 24.97
C LYS A 79 -3.30 11.49 24.12
N ALA A 80 -4.54 11.11 23.82
CA ALA A 80 -5.46 11.92 23.04
C ALA A 80 -5.63 13.32 23.65
N LEU A 81 -5.55 14.35 22.81
CA LEU A 81 -5.61 15.75 23.22
C LEU A 81 -7.02 16.18 23.66
N SER A 82 -8.04 15.51 23.15
CA SER A 82 -9.44 15.80 23.46
C SER A 82 -10.21 14.52 23.81
N PRO A 83 -11.17 14.59 24.75
CA PRO A 83 -12.06 13.47 25.05
C PRO A 83 -12.98 13.23 23.84
N ARG A 84 -13.02 11.98 23.34
CA ARG A 84 -13.92 11.56 22.25
C ARG A 84 -15.04 10.66 22.78
N LEU A 85 -16.23 10.83 22.22
CA LEU A 85 -17.38 9.97 22.48
C LEU A 85 -17.25 8.73 21.59
N PHE A 86 -17.02 7.57 22.21
CA PHE A 86 -17.05 6.29 21.52
C PHE A 86 -18.37 5.56 21.80
N PRO A 87 -18.84 4.70 20.88
CA PRO A 87 -19.94 3.79 21.17
C PRO A 87 -19.62 2.99 22.43
N LEU A 88 -20.63 2.74 23.27
CA LEU A 88 -20.46 1.96 24.49
C LEU A 88 -19.93 0.57 24.13
N SER A 89 -18.65 0.31 24.45
CA SER A 89 -18.09 -1.02 24.31
C SER A 89 -18.72 -1.96 25.36
N PRO A 90 -19.15 -3.17 24.98
CA PRO A 90 -19.72 -4.14 25.92
C PRO A 90 -18.67 -4.71 26.91
N LYS A 91 -17.38 -4.36 26.77
CA LYS A 91 -16.34 -4.78 27.72
C LYS A 91 -16.35 -3.87 28.96
N PRO A 92 -16.72 -4.37 30.15
CA PRO A 92 -16.72 -3.59 31.37
C PRO A 92 -15.28 -3.35 31.83
N ASN A 93 -15.03 -2.16 32.38
CA ASN A 93 -13.87 -1.82 33.21
C ASN A 93 -12.48 -1.88 32.54
N SER A 94 -12.12 -0.79 31.88
CA SER A 94 -10.85 -0.12 32.18
C SER A 94 -10.98 1.37 31.84
N ARG A 95 -10.56 2.27 32.73
CA ARG A 95 -10.27 3.67 32.34
C ARG A 95 -9.02 3.64 31.47
N LYS A 96 -9.13 3.12 30.24
CA LYS A 96 -8.04 3.18 29.28
C LYS A 96 -7.85 4.62 28.85
N THR A 97 -6.60 5.06 28.87
CA THR A 97 -6.24 6.36 28.30
C THR A 97 -6.25 6.18 26.79
N ILE A 98 -7.14 6.89 26.10
CA ILE A 98 -7.19 6.88 24.63
C ILE A 98 -5.87 7.45 24.12
N LYS A 99 -5.26 6.78 23.16
CA LYS A 99 -4.06 7.24 22.47
C LYS A 99 -4.37 7.58 21.02
N ASP A 100 -3.66 8.57 20.51
CA ASP A 100 -3.63 8.96 19.11
C ASP A 100 -2.24 8.64 18.55
N LEU A 101 -2.17 8.36 17.25
CA LEU A 101 -0.92 8.11 16.56
C LEU A 101 -0.38 9.44 16.02
N LYS A 102 0.74 9.88 16.57
CA LYS A 102 1.50 11.04 16.07
C LYS A 102 2.55 10.58 15.07
N LEU A 103 2.63 11.29 13.96
CA LEU A 103 3.61 11.15 12.89
C LEU A 103 4.38 12.46 12.78
N GLU A 104 5.70 12.40 12.89
CA GLU A 104 6.59 13.56 12.72
C GLU A 104 7.57 13.25 11.59
N PHE A 105 7.53 14.04 10.52
CA PHE A 105 8.40 13.86 9.36
C PHE A 105 9.30 15.06 9.15
N LYS A 106 10.58 14.81 8.88
CA LYS A 106 11.55 15.85 8.59
C LYS A 106 12.44 15.40 7.43
N LYS A 107 12.56 16.24 6.42
CA LYS A 107 13.55 16.10 5.35
C LYS A 107 14.59 17.23 5.40
N THR A 108 15.81 16.96 4.94
CA THR A 108 16.86 17.99 4.78
C THR A 108 16.32 19.20 4.00
N GLY A 109 16.52 20.40 4.56
CA GLY A 109 16.08 21.66 3.95
C GLY A 109 14.58 21.96 4.05
N GLN A 110 13.79 21.06 4.61
CA GLN A 110 12.34 21.24 4.79
C GLN A 110 11.96 21.43 6.26
N LYS A 111 10.75 21.94 6.48
CA LYS A 111 10.18 22.07 7.83
C LYS A 111 9.73 20.72 8.36
N LEU A 112 9.65 20.61 9.69
CA LEU A 112 9.01 19.48 10.34
C LEU A 112 7.52 19.47 9.97
N LEU A 113 7.03 18.34 9.47
CA LEU A 113 5.61 18.07 9.29
C LEU A 113 5.11 17.22 10.45
N GLU A 114 3.97 17.59 11.01
CA GLU A 114 3.37 16.88 12.14
C GLU A 114 1.90 16.57 11.89
N PHE A 115 1.56 15.30 12.03
CA PHE A 115 0.20 14.80 11.86
C PHE A 115 -0.21 13.98 13.07
N THR A 116 -1.44 14.19 13.53
CA THR A 116 -2.07 13.34 14.54
C THR A 116 -3.23 12.61 13.90
N THR A 117 -3.20 11.28 13.95
CA THR A 117 -4.22 10.40 13.37
C THR A 117 -4.97 9.67 14.47
N PHE A 118 -6.27 9.51 14.25
CA PHE A 118 -7.14 8.82 15.19
C PHE A 118 -8.35 8.20 14.51
N LEU A 119 -9.02 7.28 15.22
CA LEU A 119 -10.20 6.58 14.74
C LEU A 119 -11.47 7.24 15.27
N THR A 120 -12.45 7.48 14.41
CA THR A 120 -13.79 7.90 14.76
C THR A 120 -14.84 6.91 14.23
N PRO A 121 -15.96 6.72 14.96
CA PRO A 121 -17.07 5.93 14.47
C PRO A 121 -17.81 6.67 13.35
N GLU A 122 -18.12 5.96 12.27
CA GLU A 122 -19.00 6.38 11.19
C GLU A 122 -20.37 5.65 11.32
N GLN A 123 -21.37 6.08 10.54
CA GLN A 123 -22.66 5.38 10.45
C GLN A 123 -22.47 3.90 10.06
N GLU A 124 -23.36 3.02 10.53
CA GLU A 124 -23.36 1.58 10.24
C GLU A 124 -22.17 0.77 10.77
N GLU A 125 -21.61 1.12 11.94
CA GLU A 125 -20.41 0.43 12.47
C GLU A 125 -19.30 0.42 11.41
N ARG A 126 -18.92 1.58 10.89
CA ARG A 126 -17.72 1.73 10.07
C ARG A 126 -16.74 2.62 10.80
N MET A 127 -15.45 2.46 10.51
CA MET A 127 -14.39 3.27 11.10
C MET A 127 -13.88 4.27 10.07
N ARG A 128 -13.77 5.53 10.48
CA ARG A 128 -13.09 6.55 9.70
C ARG A 128 -11.79 6.94 10.39
N ILE A 129 -10.75 7.10 9.59
CA ILE A 129 -9.47 7.68 10.03
C ILE A 129 -9.59 9.19 9.87
N GLU A 130 -9.44 9.91 10.96
CA GLU A 130 -9.37 11.36 10.98
C GLU A 130 -7.94 11.82 11.20
N ILE A 131 -7.60 12.95 10.57
CA ILE A 131 -6.27 13.55 10.58
C ILE A 131 -6.41 14.97 11.10
N GLN A 132 -5.58 15.32 12.07
CA GLN A 132 -5.38 16.67 12.54
C GLN A 132 -3.93 17.07 12.25
N GLN A 133 -3.76 18.06 11.37
CA GLN A 133 -2.48 18.73 11.16
C GLN A 133 -2.37 19.93 12.13
N ASP A 134 -1.15 20.24 12.58
CA ASP A 134 -0.95 21.39 13.46
C ASP A 134 -1.23 22.71 12.69
N LYS A 135 -2.02 23.60 13.30
CA LYS A 135 -2.59 24.80 12.66
C LYS A 135 -1.54 25.80 12.21
N GLU A 136 -0.33 25.78 12.81
CA GLU A 136 0.78 26.62 12.36
C GLU A 136 1.36 26.21 10.99
N GLN A 137 1.02 25.00 10.50
CA GLN A 137 1.47 24.46 9.21
C GLN A 137 0.43 24.61 8.09
N GLU A 138 -0.79 25.09 8.37
CA GLU A 138 -1.90 25.23 7.41
C GLU A 138 -1.61 26.23 6.26
N ALA A 139 -0.56 27.05 6.37
CA ALA A 139 -0.21 28.06 5.39
C ALA A 139 1.18 27.82 4.78
N ARG A 140 1.33 26.85 3.86
CA ARG A 140 2.23 26.84 2.66
C ARG A 140 2.39 25.43 2.08
N GLU A 141 2.65 25.40 0.75
CA GLU A 141 2.97 24.26 -0.14
C GLU A 141 2.69 22.86 0.41
N ILE A 142 1.60 22.24 -0.05
CA ILE A 142 1.33 20.82 0.16
C ILE A 142 2.52 20.05 -0.44
N GLU A 143 3.33 19.42 0.41
CA GLU A 143 4.40 18.55 -0.05
C GLU A 143 3.76 17.37 -0.82
N VAL A 144 3.99 17.33 -2.14
CA VAL A 144 3.48 16.26 -2.99
C VAL A 144 4.42 15.08 -2.87
N PHE A 145 4.02 14.08 -2.10
CA PHE A 145 4.71 12.78 -2.08
C PHE A 145 4.35 12.01 -3.36
N PRO A 146 5.36 11.55 -4.13
CA PRO A 146 5.11 10.67 -5.27
C PRO A 146 4.33 9.42 -4.87
N THR A 147 3.50 8.92 -5.78
CA THR A 147 2.69 7.71 -5.55
C THR A 147 3.56 6.54 -5.14
N SER A 148 3.18 5.87 -4.07
CA SER A 148 3.88 4.69 -3.58
C SER A 148 2.92 3.51 -3.47
N VAL A 149 3.31 2.36 -4.01
CA VAL A 149 2.49 1.14 -4.06
C VAL A 149 3.24 0.00 -3.38
N PHE A 150 2.54 -0.77 -2.54
CA PHE A 150 3.12 -1.94 -1.89
C PHE A 150 2.38 -3.23 -2.24
N LEU A 151 3.00 -4.04 -3.10
CA LEU A 151 2.52 -5.36 -3.50
C LEU A 151 2.99 -6.41 -2.48
N ARG A 152 2.11 -6.81 -1.57
CA ARG A 152 2.39 -7.80 -0.53
C ARG A 152 2.28 -9.23 -1.04
N SER A 153 2.91 -10.17 -0.34
CA SER A 153 2.92 -11.58 -0.76
C SER A 153 1.60 -12.32 -0.61
N ARG A 154 0.77 -11.94 0.38
CA ARG A 154 -0.45 -12.67 0.80
C ARG A 154 -1.76 -12.08 0.30
N LEU A 155 -1.79 -10.80 -0.08
CA LEU A 155 -2.98 -10.25 -0.70
C LEU A 155 -3.02 -10.77 -2.13
N ARG A 156 -4.08 -11.52 -2.46
CA ARG A 156 -4.43 -11.72 -3.87
C ARG A 156 -4.60 -10.33 -4.46
N VAL A 157 -3.94 -10.06 -5.57
CA VAL A 157 -4.14 -8.79 -6.26
C VAL A 157 -5.63 -8.63 -6.53
N SER A 158 -6.17 -7.46 -6.21
CA SER A 158 -7.57 -7.14 -6.44
C SER A 158 -7.83 -7.10 -7.94
N PRO A 159 -8.59 -8.06 -8.51
CA PRO A 159 -8.87 -8.05 -9.95
C PRO A 159 -9.61 -6.78 -10.38
N THR A 160 -10.39 -6.22 -9.45
CA THR A 160 -11.11 -4.95 -9.62
C THR A 160 -10.15 -3.78 -9.73
N GLU A 161 -9.17 -3.68 -8.82
CA GLU A 161 -8.20 -2.58 -8.82
C GLU A 161 -7.32 -2.62 -10.07
N ASP A 162 -6.84 -3.82 -10.44
CA ASP A 162 -6.10 -4.01 -11.69
C ASP A 162 -6.94 -3.58 -12.90
N ALA A 163 -8.22 -3.97 -12.95
CA ALA A 163 -9.13 -3.58 -14.02
C ALA A 163 -9.38 -2.07 -14.08
N GLU A 164 -9.49 -1.40 -12.93
CA GLU A 164 -9.63 0.06 -12.83
C GLU A 164 -8.38 0.78 -13.36
N ILE A 165 -7.19 0.39 -12.88
CA ILE A 165 -5.92 0.97 -13.33
C ILE A 165 -5.70 0.71 -14.83
N PHE A 166 -5.95 -0.51 -15.29
CA PHE A 166 -5.87 -0.84 -16.71
C PHE A 166 -6.83 0.03 -17.55
N SER A 167 -8.06 0.24 -17.08
CA SER A 167 -9.05 1.09 -17.77
C SER A 167 -8.57 2.54 -17.88
N GLN A 168 -7.85 3.06 -16.87
CA GLN A 168 -7.25 4.40 -16.93
C GLN A 168 -6.18 4.48 -18.03
N PHE A 169 -5.32 3.46 -18.17
CA PHE A 169 -4.34 3.40 -19.24
C PHE A 169 -4.96 3.21 -20.63
N GLU A 170 -6.02 2.39 -20.73
CA GLU A 170 -6.78 2.22 -21.96
C GLU A 170 -7.42 3.54 -22.41
N ALA A 171 -7.98 4.33 -21.48
CA ALA A 171 -8.60 5.62 -21.77
C ALA A 171 -7.63 6.65 -22.38
N ILE A 172 -6.33 6.51 -22.10
CA ILE A 172 -5.27 7.36 -22.67
C ILE A 172 -4.44 6.65 -23.76
N ASN A 173 -4.93 5.54 -24.31
CA ASN A 173 -4.31 4.76 -25.39
C ASN A 173 -2.92 4.15 -25.05
N LYS A 174 -2.68 3.85 -23.77
CA LYS A 174 -1.42 3.25 -23.27
C LYS A 174 -1.51 1.75 -22.99
N GLN A 175 -2.66 1.12 -23.21
CA GLN A 175 -2.85 -0.32 -23.02
C GLN A 175 -1.90 -1.18 -23.87
N ASN A 176 -1.46 -0.68 -25.03
CA ASN A 176 -0.52 -1.40 -25.88
C ASN A 176 0.86 -1.53 -25.23
N GLU A 177 1.31 -0.55 -24.44
CA GLU A 177 2.57 -0.65 -23.69
C GLU A 177 2.53 -1.85 -22.72
N ILE A 178 1.40 -2.02 -22.01
CA ILE A 178 1.16 -3.16 -21.10
C ILE A 178 1.18 -4.49 -21.87
N ILE A 179 0.49 -4.56 -23.01
CA ILE A 179 0.42 -5.76 -23.85
C ILE A 179 1.82 -6.17 -24.35
N GLU A 180 2.63 -5.22 -24.83
CA GLU A 180 3.97 -5.51 -25.33
C GLU A 180 4.91 -6.04 -24.24
N ILE A 181 4.81 -5.50 -23.01
CA ILE A 181 5.59 -6.00 -21.87
C ILE A 181 5.19 -7.43 -21.50
N LEU A 182 3.88 -7.71 -21.48
CA LEU A 182 3.35 -9.04 -21.15
C LEU A 182 3.66 -10.11 -22.20
N LYS A 183 3.80 -9.71 -23.48
CA LYS A 183 4.22 -10.61 -24.57
C LYS A 183 5.61 -11.21 -24.38
N ILE A 184 6.47 -10.62 -23.55
CA ILE A 184 7.78 -11.20 -23.18
C ILE A 184 7.59 -12.59 -22.54
N ILE A 185 6.54 -12.73 -21.72
CA ILE A 185 6.18 -13.98 -21.04
C ILE A 185 5.20 -14.82 -21.86
N GLU A 186 4.14 -14.21 -22.41
CA GLU A 186 3.13 -14.89 -23.21
C GLU A 186 3.06 -14.27 -24.63
N PRO A 187 3.92 -14.72 -25.57
CA PRO A 187 3.99 -14.17 -26.92
C PRO A 187 2.70 -14.28 -27.73
N ARG A 188 1.78 -15.18 -27.34
CA ARG A 188 0.49 -15.35 -28.04
C ARG A 188 -0.53 -14.28 -27.67
N LEU A 189 -0.27 -13.47 -26.62
CA LEU A 189 -1.19 -12.43 -26.18
C LEU A 189 -1.40 -11.40 -27.29
N LYS A 190 -2.63 -11.28 -27.78
CA LYS A 190 -3.01 -10.35 -28.86
C LYS A 190 -3.60 -9.06 -28.33
N ARG A 191 -4.48 -9.16 -27.33
CA ARG A 191 -5.13 -8.01 -26.68
C ARG A 191 -5.55 -8.34 -25.25
N LEU A 192 -5.79 -7.29 -24.48
CA LEU A 192 -6.47 -7.33 -23.19
C LEU A 192 -7.84 -6.64 -23.31
N ALA A 193 -8.78 -7.01 -22.46
CA ALA A 193 -10.07 -6.33 -22.31
C ALA A 193 -10.61 -6.52 -20.90
N VAL A 194 -11.27 -5.50 -20.36
CA VAL A 194 -12.02 -5.62 -19.11
C VAL A 194 -13.40 -6.19 -19.42
N LEU A 195 -13.75 -7.31 -18.78
CA LEU A 195 -15.09 -7.89 -18.80
C LEU A 195 -15.63 -7.98 -17.38
N VAL A 196 -16.95 -7.84 -17.24
CA VAL A 196 -17.62 -8.03 -15.95
C VAL A 196 -18.13 -9.46 -15.86
N THR A 197 -17.59 -10.24 -14.92
CA THR A 197 -18.02 -11.62 -14.67
C THR A 197 -18.55 -11.73 -13.25
N GLY A 198 -19.82 -12.10 -13.09
CA GLY A 198 -20.46 -12.18 -11.77
C GLY A 198 -20.53 -10.84 -11.02
N GLY A 199 -20.55 -9.72 -11.75
CA GLY A 199 -20.54 -8.36 -11.17
C GLY A 199 -19.15 -7.83 -10.83
N ILE A 200 -18.09 -8.60 -11.03
CA ILE A 200 -16.71 -8.20 -10.75
C ILE A 200 -16.01 -7.88 -12.07
N PRO A 201 -15.47 -6.66 -12.26
CA PRO A 201 -14.66 -6.34 -13.43
C PRO A 201 -13.32 -7.08 -13.34
N MET A 202 -12.92 -7.71 -14.44
CA MET A 202 -11.70 -8.51 -14.53
C MET A 202 -11.05 -8.35 -15.90
N ILE A 203 -9.72 -8.30 -15.92
CA ILE A 203 -8.95 -8.26 -17.16
C ILE A 203 -8.89 -9.67 -17.76
N HIS A 204 -9.23 -9.76 -19.05
CA HIS A 204 -9.14 -10.97 -19.85
C HIS A 204 -8.16 -10.78 -21.02
N GLY A 205 -7.44 -11.83 -21.38
CA GLY A 205 -6.51 -11.86 -22.51
C GLY A 205 -7.02 -12.68 -23.68
N ASP A 206 -6.68 -12.24 -24.89
CA ASP A 206 -6.84 -12.99 -26.13
C ASP A 206 -5.51 -13.68 -26.47
N ILE A 207 -5.49 -15.00 -26.51
CA ILE A 207 -4.32 -15.79 -26.94
C ILE A 207 -4.58 -16.58 -28.23
N GLY A 208 -5.60 -16.19 -29.01
CA GLY A 208 -5.99 -16.84 -30.26
C GLY A 208 -6.92 -18.04 -30.12
N GLY A 209 -7.61 -18.18 -28.99
CA GLY A 209 -8.72 -19.14 -28.83
C GLY A 209 -10.09 -18.53 -29.18
N ASP A 210 -11.15 -19.31 -28.99
CA ASP A 210 -12.53 -18.88 -29.29
C ASP A 210 -13.08 -17.86 -28.30
N TYR A 211 -12.49 -17.77 -27.10
CA TYR A 211 -12.93 -16.92 -26.00
C TYR A 211 -11.75 -16.18 -25.37
N LEU A 212 -12.04 -14.99 -24.82
CA LEU A 212 -11.11 -14.31 -23.93
C LEU A 212 -11.03 -15.07 -22.60
N ILE A 213 -9.82 -15.18 -22.05
CA ILE A 213 -9.56 -15.93 -20.82
C ILE A 213 -9.17 -14.94 -19.72
N PRO A 214 -9.74 -15.02 -18.50
CA PRO A 214 -9.27 -14.23 -17.38
C PRO A 214 -7.76 -14.35 -17.22
N VAL A 215 -7.04 -13.24 -17.02
CA VAL A 215 -5.57 -13.29 -16.91
C VAL A 215 -5.11 -14.19 -15.76
N SER A 216 -5.90 -14.28 -14.68
CA SER A 216 -5.66 -15.20 -13.56
C SER A 216 -5.70 -16.68 -13.96
N LEU A 217 -6.40 -17.04 -15.04
CA LEU A 217 -6.45 -18.40 -15.60
C LEU A 217 -5.38 -18.65 -16.67
N MET A 218 -4.67 -17.61 -17.13
CA MET A 218 -3.49 -17.76 -17.99
C MET A 218 -2.25 -18.21 -17.21
N GLY A 219 -2.31 -18.17 -15.88
CA GLY A 219 -1.27 -18.59 -14.95
C GLY A 219 -1.13 -17.59 -13.79
N GLU A 220 -0.85 -18.07 -12.58
CA GLU A 220 -0.70 -17.22 -11.39
C GLU A 220 0.37 -16.14 -11.58
N GLY A 221 1.53 -16.52 -12.12
CA GLY A 221 2.61 -15.57 -12.45
C GLY A 221 2.23 -14.52 -13.49
N MET A 222 1.28 -14.81 -14.39
CA MET A 222 0.80 -13.84 -15.38
C MET A 222 -0.05 -12.76 -14.71
N GLY A 223 -0.98 -13.16 -13.84
CA GLY A 223 -1.76 -12.23 -13.03
C GLY A 223 -0.85 -11.34 -12.18
N ARG A 224 0.09 -11.96 -11.45
CA ARG A 224 1.05 -11.23 -10.62
C ARG A 224 1.90 -10.24 -11.41
N LEU A 225 2.41 -10.64 -12.57
CA LEU A 225 3.22 -9.75 -13.42
C LEU A 225 2.39 -8.58 -13.95
N LEU A 226 1.14 -8.81 -14.39
CA LEU A 226 0.24 -7.73 -14.82
C LEU A 226 0.08 -6.68 -13.72
N SER A 227 -0.22 -7.11 -12.49
CA SER A 227 -0.37 -6.22 -11.34
C SER A 227 0.91 -5.43 -11.02
N ILE A 228 2.08 -6.06 -11.13
CA ILE A 228 3.38 -5.41 -10.99
C ILE A 228 3.55 -4.31 -12.06
N ILE A 229 3.28 -4.63 -13.32
CA ILE A 229 3.40 -3.68 -14.44
C ILE A 229 2.45 -2.49 -14.25
N LEU A 230 1.18 -2.77 -13.94
CA LEU A 230 0.17 -1.74 -13.67
C LEU A 230 0.60 -0.83 -12.52
N SER A 231 1.12 -1.41 -11.43
CA SER A 231 1.61 -0.65 -10.28
C SER A 231 2.80 0.24 -10.63
N ILE A 232 3.77 -0.26 -11.40
CA ILE A 232 4.94 0.51 -11.85
C ILE A 232 4.51 1.68 -12.74
N MET A 233 3.65 1.41 -13.73
CA MET A 233 3.19 2.44 -14.66
C MET A 233 2.33 3.50 -13.94
N ASN A 234 1.53 3.10 -12.95
CA ASN A 234 0.68 4.00 -12.17
C ASN A 234 1.49 4.84 -11.18
N ALA A 235 2.55 4.28 -10.59
CA ALA A 235 3.46 4.96 -9.68
C ALA A 235 4.57 5.71 -10.43
N LYS A 236 4.23 6.48 -11.48
CA LYS A 236 5.20 7.26 -12.25
C LYS A 236 5.95 8.24 -11.33
N GLU A 237 7.28 8.25 -11.42
CA GLU A 237 8.19 9.02 -10.52
C GLU A 237 8.05 8.65 -9.03
N GLY A 238 7.38 7.52 -8.76
CA GLY A 238 7.03 7.04 -7.44
C GLY A 238 7.89 5.86 -6.98
N THR A 239 7.35 5.07 -6.05
CA THR A 239 8.03 3.88 -5.52
C THR A 239 7.10 2.68 -5.54
N VAL A 240 7.53 1.57 -6.13
CA VAL A 240 6.83 0.29 -6.05
C VAL A 240 7.65 -0.68 -5.22
N LEU A 241 7.06 -1.18 -4.14
CA LEU A 241 7.65 -2.18 -3.26
C LEU A 241 6.95 -3.51 -3.54
N ILE A 242 7.73 -4.56 -3.77
CA ILE A 242 7.21 -5.89 -4.10
C ILE A 242 7.78 -6.88 -3.09
N ASP A 243 6.91 -7.44 -2.26
CA ASP A 243 7.29 -8.52 -1.34
C ASP A 243 7.15 -9.88 -2.02
N GLU A 244 8.05 -10.80 -1.71
CA GLU A 244 8.13 -12.16 -2.31
C GLU A 244 7.92 -12.13 -3.84
N ILE A 245 8.71 -11.34 -4.56
CA ILE A 245 8.57 -11.17 -6.02
C ILE A 245 8.47 -12.49 -6.79
N GLU A 246 9.14 -13.54 -6.28
CA GLU A 246 9.17 -14.88 -6.84
C GLU A 246 7.88 -15.69 -6.67
N ASN A 247 7.00 -15.30 -5.76
CA ASN A 247 5.82 -16.09 -5.42
C ASN A 247 4.88 -16.26 -6.63
N GLY A 248 4.43 -17.49 -6.91
CA GLY A 248 3.59 -17.81 -8.08
C GLY A 248 4.31 -17.76 -9.43
N ILE A 249 5.62 -17.48 -9.46
CA ILE A 249 6.43 -17.38 -10.69
C ILE A 249 7.38 -18.58 -10.77
N HIS A 250 7.28 -19.36 -11.85
CA HIS A 250 8.20 -20.47 -12.07
C HIS A 250 9.62 -19.94 -12.33
N HIS A 251 10.63 -20.53 -11.68
CA HIS A 251 12.03 -20.06 -11.75
C HIS A 251 12.56 -19.91 -13.18
N SER A 252 12.12 -20.78 -14.11
CA SER A 252 12.56 -20.77 -15.51
C SER A 252 12.13 -19.52 -16.28
N VAL A 253 11.17 -18.74 -15.78
CA VAL A 253 10.69 -17.50 -16.42
C VAL A 253 11.14 -16.25 -15.66
N MET A 254 11.89 -16.39 -14.55
CA MET A 254 12.29 -15.28 -13.69
C MET A 254 13.12 -14.22 -14.45
N GLU A 255 14.03 -14.64 -15.33
CA GLU A 255 14.82 -13.72 -16.15
C GLU A 255 13.92 -12.83 -17.02
N LYS A 256 12.90 -13.42 -17.64
CA LYS A 256 11.93 -12.69 -18.46
C LYS A 256 11.06 -11.76 -17.63
N VAL A 257 10.72 -12.15 -16.40
CA VAL A 257 9.98 -11.28 -15.47
C VAL A 257 10.81 -10.05 -15.12
N TRP A 258 12.09 -10.22 -14.81
CA TRP A 258 13.00 -9.09 -14.59
C TRP A 258 13.12 -8.19 -15.82
N GLN A 259 13.18 -8.77 -17.03
CA GLN A 259 13.16 -8.01 -18.28
C GLN A 259 11.87 -7.19 -18.42
N SER A 260 10.69 -7.79 -18.16
CA SER A 260 9.40 -7.09 -18.19
C SER A 260 9.36 -5.91 -17.21
N ILE A 261 9.84 -6.10 -15.98
CA ILE A 261 9.91 -5.03 -14.96
C ILE A 261 10.88 -3.92 -15.39
N ALA A 262 12.04 -4.29 -15.95
CA ALA A 262 13.02 -3.33 -16.44
C ALA A 262 12.51 -2.52 -17.64
N VAL A 263 11.55 -3.05 -18.42
CA VAL A 263 10.88 -2.28 -19.49
C VAL A 263 9.80 -1.37 -18.91
N ALA A 264 9.01 -1.85 -17.94
CA ALA A 264 7.94 -1.07 -17.31
C ALA A 264 8.43 0.16 -16.52
N THR A 265 9.68 0.13 -16.04
CA THR A 265 10.31 1.20 -15.23
C THR A 265 10.95 2.31 -16.05
N ARG A 266 10.94 2.21 -17.39
CA ARG A 266 11.48 3.23 -18.30
C ARG A 266 10.47 4.33 -18.57
#